data_AF-B9KHZ0-F1
#
_entry.id   AF-B9KHZ0-F1
#
_cell.length_a   1.000
_cell.length_b   1.000
_cell.length_c   1.000
_cell.angle_alpha   90.00
_cell.angle_beta   90.00
_cell.angle_gamma   90.00
#
_symmetry.space_group_name_H-M   'P 1'
#
loop_
_entity.id
_entity.type
_entity.pdbx_description
1 polymer ?
#
loop_
_entity_poly.entity_id
_entity_poly.type
_entity_poly.pdbx_seq_one_letter_code
_entity_poly.pdbx_strand_id
1 'polypeptide(L)'
;MSRSGERKLYVGGESKMHFSSLATDNLREYMSYAINMSGGTVRKVGNLILTINGRPDSSFNYVFPTDGTYEECEQSARSTLDYLEKEKIDTTWVVDSHTKEFSRAVNKLGLAAPTVVKKAFMKIPTHAHIKHHGPNLVLEAVSTDSALTELDCMASKIFYCNINDLAILLRGMVRHKPSNLRFFLAKLHGATVGLCGMYVRNQVVGLYSDGVLPEYRNMGIASDMVLQRLEMARELYRCRYAVAQCVKRSVDLYCRLGFRMTGNLSLYASLMA
;
A
#
# COMPACT_ATOMS: atom_id res chain seq x y z
N MET A 1 -42.70 -44.09 -1.57
CA MET A 1 -42.78 -43.49 -0.22
C MET A 1 -41.37 -43.05 0.16
N SER A 2 -40.99 -41.80 -0.17
CA SER A 2 -40.87 -40.64 0.75
C SER A 2 -39.75 -40.80 1.80
N ARG A 3 -38.57 -40.22 1.58
CA ARG A 3 -38.13 -38.85 1.99
C ARG A 3 -37.89 -38.70 3.51
N SER A 4 -36.63 -38.54 3.90
CA SER A 4 -36.10 -37.42 4.70
C SER A 4 -34.56 -37.49 4.65
N GLY A 5 -33.76 -36.44 4.46
CA GLY A 5 -34.07 -35.02 4.35
C GLY A 5 -33.14 -34.18 5.20
N GLU A 6 -31.81 -34.26 5.03
CA GLU A 6 -30.89 -33.27 5.59
C GLU A 6 -30.25 -32.43 4.48
N ARG A 7 -30.80 -31.21 4.35
CA ARG A 7 -30.29 -30.14 3.50
C ARG A 7 -29.01 -29.60 4.14
N LYS A 8 -27.85 -29.86 3.52
CA LYS A 8 -26.68 -29.01 3.69
C LYS A 8 -26.97 -27.66 3.03
N LEU A 9 -27.15 -26.64 3.86
CA LEU A 9 -27.19 -25.25 3.46
C LEU A 9 -25.85 -24.88 2.85
N TYR A 10 -25.83 -24.65 1.53
CA TYR A 10 -24.72 -24.01 0.85
C TYR A 10 -24.72 -22.53 1.24
N VAL A 11 -23.79 -22.14 2.11
CA VAL A 11 -23.44 -20.72 2.32
C VAL A 11 -22.51 -20.31 1.19
N GLY A 12 -22.89 -19.25 0.49
CA GLY A 12 -22.35 -18.84 -0.79
C GLY A 12 -20.88 -18.43 -0.79
N GLY A 13 -20.24 -18.77 -1.91
CA GLY A 13 -19.23 -17.99 -2.63
C GLY A 13 -18.15 -17.29 -1.81
N GLU A 14 -17.20 -18.05 -1.24
CA GLU A 14 -15.85 -17.52 -1.05
C GLU A 14 -15.25 -17.30 -2.45
N SER A 15 -15.21 -16.05 -2.90
CA SER A 15 -14.31 -15.63 -3.98
C SER A 15 -12.91 -16.15 -3.63
N LYS A 16 -12.30 -16.94 -4.51
CA LYS A 16 -10.95 -17.50 -4.30
C LYS A 16 -9.99 -16.35 -3.99
N MET A 17 -9.59 -16.23 -2.73
CA MET A 17 -8.61 -15.24 -2.30
C MET A 17 -7.25 -15.63 -2.91
N HIS A 18 -6.83 -14.90 -3.94
CA HIS A 18 -5.51 -15.08 -4.52
C HIS A 18 -4.48 -14.42 -3.58
N PHE A 19 -3.81 -15.22 -2.74
CA PHE A 19 -2.81 -14.71 -1.78
C PHE A 19 -1.71 -13.85 -2.43
N SER A 20 -1.44 -14.06 -3.72
CA SER A 20 -0.51 -13.26 -4.50
C SER A 20 -1.04 -11.86 -4.85
N SER A 21 -2.36 -11.64 -4.90
CA SER A 21 -2.97 -10.34 -5.20
C SER A 21 -3.18 -9.46 -3.97
N LEU A 22 -3.20 -10.05 -2.76
CA LEU A 22 -3.51 -9.34 -1.51
C LEU A 22 -2.70 -8.06 -1.30
N ALA A 23 -1.41 -8.07 -1.64
CA ALA A 23 -0.58 -6.87 -1.52
C ALA A 23 -1.04 -5.75 -2.46
N THR A 24 -1.39 -6.08 -3.70
CA THR A 24 -1.85 -5.15 -4.72
C THR A 24 -3.28 -4.67 -4.43
N ASP A 25 -4.17 -5.57 -4.00
CA ASP A 25 -5.53 -5.24 -3.58
C ASP A 25 -5.51 -4.30 -2.37
N ASN A 26 -4.70 -4.60 -1.35
CA ASN A 26 -4.60 -3.73 -0.18
C ASN A 26 -4.03 -2.35 -0.53
N LEU A 27 -3.03 -2.28 -1.43
CA LEU A 27 -2.50 -1.01 -1.94
C LEU A 27 -3.57 -0.20 -2.70
N ARG A 28 -4.33 -0.82 -3.60
CA ARG A 28 -5.43 -0.16 -4.32
C ARG A 28 -6.47 0.41 -3.36
N GLU A 29 -6.89 -0.39 -2.38
CA GLU A 29 -7.86 0.02 -1.36
C GLU A 29 -7.31 1.14 -0.48
N TYR A 30 -6.05 1.04 -0.05
CA TYR A 30 -5.37 2.08 0.73
C TYR A 30 -5.34 3.40 -0.04
N MET A 31 -4.83 3.41 -1.27
CA MET A 31 -4.71 4.63 -2.07
C MET A 31 -6.09 5.24 -2.34
N SER A 32 -7.07 4.43 -2.73
CA SER A 32 -8.44 4.91 -2.96
C SER A 32 -9.06 5.50 -1.70
N TYR A 33 -8.85 4.87 -0.55
CA TYR A 33 -9.37 5.33 0.74
C TYR A 33 -8.71 6.65 1.17
N ALA A 34 -7.39 6.72 1.16
CA ALA A 34 -6.63 7.92 1.52
C ALA A 34 -6.98 9.10 0.63
N ILE A 35 -7.03 8.89 -0.69
CA ILE A 35 -7.33 9.95 -1.67
C ILE A 35 -8.75 10.48 -1.52
N ASN A 36 -9.76 9.61 -1.37
CA ASN A 36 -11.14 10.04 -1.15
C ASN A 36 -11.28 10.87 0.13
N MET A 37 -10.71 10.41 1.25
CA MET A 37 -10.76 11.15 2.52
C MET A 37 -10.02 12.49 2.46
N SER A 38 -8.96 12.56 1.66
CA SER A 38 -8.19 13.78 1.46
C SER A 38 -8.81 14.70 0.39
N GLY A 39 -9.98 14.37 -0.17
CA GLY A 39 -10.66 15.19 -1.18
C GLY A 39 -9.95 15.21 -2.53
N GLY A 40 -9.17 14.17 -2.84
CA GLY A 40 -8.66 13.94 -4.19
C GLY A 40 -9.70 13.23 -5.08
N THR A 41 -9.27 12.76 -6.24
CA THR A 41 -10.13 12.13 -7.23
C THR A 41 -9.88 10.63 -7.31
N VAL A 42 -10.93 9.82 -7.15
CA VAL A 42 -10.92 8.40 -7.52
C VAL A 42 -11.89 8.22 -8.69
N ARG A 43 -11.38 7.76 -9.83
CA ARG A 43 -12.12 7.66 -11.09
C ARG A 43 -12.00 6.26 -11.68
N LYS A 44 -13.10 5.72 -12.19
CA LYS A 44 -13.07 4.49 -12.99
C LYS A 44 -13.06 4.85 -14.48
N VAL A 45 -12.17 4.20 -15.24
CA VAL A 45 -12.09 4.31 -16.70
C VAL A 45 -12.04 2.89 -17.26
N GLY A 46 -13.17 2.38 -17.74
CA GLY A 46 -13.31 0.98 -18.14
C GLY A 46 -12.92 0.02 -17.01
N ASN A 47 -11.89 -0.80 -17.23
CA ASN A 47 -11.37 -1.73 -16.24
C ASN A 47 -10.18 -1.16 -15.42
N LEU A 48 -10.01 0.16 -15.38
CA LEU A 48 -8.96 0.83 -14.60
C LEU A 48 -9.56 1.72 -13.51
N ILE A 49 -8.85 1.83 -12.39
CA ILE A 49 -9.13 2.73 -11.28
C ILE A 49 -7.96 3.71 -11.17
N LEU A 50 -8.26 4.99 -11.42
CA LEU A 50 -7.37 6.12 -11.21
C LEU A 50 -7.55 6.68 -9.82
N THR A 51 -6.44 6.99 -9.17
CA THR A 51 -6.43 7.72 -7.91
C THR A 51 -5.48 8.91 -8.04
N ILE A 52 -5.99 10.13 -7.93
CA ILE A 52 -5.24 11.39 -8.08
C ILE A 52 -5.37 12.18 -6.78
N ASN A 53 -4.25 12.49 -6.12
CA ASN A 53 -4.28 13.14 -4.80
C ASN A 53 -4.55 14.66 -4.85
N GLY A 54 -4.68 15.24 -6.05
CA GLY A 54 -4.89 16.66 -6.29
C GLY A 54 -3.62 17.44 -6.65
N ARG A 55 -2.47 16.77 -6.76
CA ARG A 55 -1.20 17.35 -7.20
C ARG A 55 -0.71 16.62 -8.47
N PRO A 56 -0.60 17.30 -9.63
CA PRO A 56 -0.30 16.64 -10.90
C PRO A 56 1.05 15.91 -10.95
N ASP A 57 2.10 16.45 -10.32
CA ASP A 57 3.47 15.91 -10.28
C ASP A 57 3.70 14.91 -9.12
N SER A 58 2.64 14.46 -8.44
CA SER A 58 2.79 13.65 -7.24
C SER A 58 3.04 12.17 -7.55
N SER A 59 4.05 11.61 -6.89
CA SER A 59 4.34 10.16 -6.92
C SER A 59 3.22 9.27 -6.34
N PHE A 60 2.20 9.88 -5.72
CA PHE A 60 1.05 9.19 -5.14
C PHE A 60 -0.19 9.14 -6.05
N ASN A 61 -0.06 9.55 -7.32
CA ASN A 61 -1.09 9.31 -8.32
C ASN A 61 -0.89 7.91 -8.92
N TYR A 62 -1.96 7.11 -8.96
CA TYR A 62 -1.90 5.71 -9.39
C TYR A 62 -2.98 5.33 -10.39
N VAL A 63 -2.63 4.35 -11.22
CA VAL A 63 -3.54 3.60 -12.07
C VAL A 63 -3.49 2.13 -11.67
N PHE A 64 -4.64 1.59 -11.25
CA PHE A 64 -4.80 0.19 -10.87
C PHE A 64 -5.69 -0.55 -11.87
N PRO A 65 -5.26 -1.70 -12.38
CA PRO A 65 -6.13 -2.55 -13.20
C PRO A 65 -7.14 -3.30 -12.35
N THR A 66 -8.28 -3.60 -12.97
CA THR A 66 -9.19 -4.69 -12.62
C THR A 66 -9.21 -5.72 -13.73
N ASP A 67 -9.85 -6.86 -13.49
CA ASP A 67 -10.02 -7.90 -14.51
C ASP A 67 -10.69 -7.32 -15.78
N GLY A 68 -10.25 -7.81 -16.93
CA GLY A 68 -10.74 -7.41 -18.25
C GLY A 68 -10.00 -8.15 -19.36
N THR A 69 -10.55 -8.12 -20.57
CA THR A 69 -9.86 -8.67 -21.75
C THR A 69 -8.69 -7.77 -22.18
N TYR A 70 -7.88 -8.24 -23.12
CA TYR A 70 -6.81 -7.44 -23.70
C TYR A 70 -7.33 -6.18 -24.39
N GLU A 71 -8.41 -6.30 -25.16
CA GLU A 71 -9.04 -5.20 -25.88
C GLU A 71 -9.60 -4.15 -24.92
N GLU A 72 -10.25 -4.59 -23.83
CA GLU A 72 -10.73 -3.72 -22.77
C GLU A 72 -9.58 -3.00 -22.05
N CYS A 73 -8.51 -3.73 -21.71
CA CYS A 73 -7.32 -3.17 -21.09
C CYS A 73 -6.67 -2.12 -22.00
N GLU A 74 -6.50 -2.42 -23.29
CA GLU A 74 -5.88 -1.52 -24.26
C GLU A 74 -6.71 -0.24 -24.44
N GLN A 75 -8.03 -0.37 -24.62
CA GLN A 75 -8.91 0.78 -24.78
C GLN A 75 -8.95 1.66 -23.53
N SER A 76 -9.04 1.03 -22.34
CA SER A 76 -9.07 1.75 -21.07
C SER A 76 -7.74 2.46 -20.80
N ALA A 77 -6.61 1.82 -21.12
CA ALA A 77 -5.29 2.40 -20.95
C ALA A 77 -5.05 3.59 -21.89
N ARG A 78 -5.47 3.51 -23.16
CA ARG A 78 -5.42 4.65 -24.10
C ARG A 78 -6.26 5.83 -23.61
N SER A 79 -7.54 5.57 -23.29
CA SER A 79 -8.47 6.61 -22.83
C SER A 79 -7.98 7.28 -21.54
N THR A 80 -7.32 6.49 -20.68
CA THR A 80 -6.69 7.00 -19.46
C THR A 80 -5.47 7.85 -19.77
N LEU A 81 -4.59 7.40 -20.67
CA LEU A 81 -3.41 8.17 -21.05
C LEU A 81 -3.79 9.50 -21.69
N ASP A 82 -4.77 9.51 -22.60
CA ASP A 82 -5.30 10.73 -23.23
C ASP A 82 -5.79 11.74 -22.18
N TYR A 83 -6.47 11.25 -21.13
CA TYR A 83 -6.92 12.08 -20.01
C TYR A 83 -5.74 12.63 -19.19
N LEU A 84 -4.76 11.79 -18.86
CA LEU A 84 -3.60 12.20 -18.07
C LEU A 84 -2.71 13.20 -18.82
N GLU A 85 -2.53 13.02 -20.13
CA GLU A 85 -1.81 13.96 -21.00
C GLU A 85 -2.53 15.31 -21.06
N LYS A 86 -3.85 15.30 -21.28
CA LYS A 86 -4.65 16.52 -21.34
C LYS A 86 -4.58 17.32 -20.03
N GLU A 87 -4.64 16.63 -18.89
CA GLU A 87 -4.62 17.26 -17.57
C GLU A 87 -3.20 17.45 -17.01
N LYS A 88 -2.17 16.99 -17.74
CA LYS A 88 -0.75 17.04 -17.35
C LYS A 88 -0.46 16.39 -15.99
N ILE A 89 -0.93 15.16 -15.80
CA ILE A 89 -0.82 14.43 -14.54
C ILE A 89 0.17 13.28 -14.66
N ASP A 90 1.23 13.31 -13.86
CA ASP A 90 2.14 12.20 -13.67
C ASP A 90 1.44 11.08 -12.89
N THR A 91 1.64 9.83 -13.33
CA THR A 91 1.04 8.68 -12.64
C THR A 91 1.93 7.44 -12.64
N THR A 92 1.71 6.62 -11.61
CA THR A 92 2.29 5.28 -11.49
C THR A 92 1.26 4.21 -11.86
N TRP A 93 1.56 3.42 -12.87
CA TRP A 93 0.73 2.32 -13.36
C TRP A 93 1.16 1.01 -12.72
N VAL A 94 0.24 0.39 -11.97
CA VAL A 94 0.52 -0.79 -11.15
C VAL A 94 0.21 -2.05 -11.94
N VAL A 95 1.24 -2.84 -12.25
CA VAL A 95 1.11 -4.08 -13.02
C VAL A 95 1.54 -5.26 -12.17
N ASP A 96 0.60 -6.18 -11.91
CA ASP A 96 0.86 -7.42 -11.19
C ASP A 96 1.07 -8.59 -12.18
N SER A 97 1.77 -9.62 -11.73
CA SER A 97 1.94 -10.90 -12.43
C SER A 97 0.66 -11.57 -12.93
N HIS A 98 -0.49 -11.36 -12.29
CA HIS A 98 -1.76 -11.95 -12.71
C HIS A 98 -2.52 -11.09 -13.74
N THR A 99 -2.17 -9.81 -13.89
CA THR A 99 -2.80 -8.88 -14.84
C THR A 99 -2.07 -8.92 -16.18
N LYS A 100 -1.99 -10.10 -16.81
CA LYS A 100 -1.19 -10.33 -18.03
C LYS A 100 -1.65 -9.47 -19.21
N GLU A 101 -2.96 -9.39 -19.42
CA GLU A 101 -3.51 -8.62 -20.53
C GLU A 101 -3.25 -7.11 -20.36
N PHE A 102 -3.38 -6.60 -19.14
CA PHE A 102 -3.01 -5.23 -18.83
C PHE A 102 -1.51 -4.97 -18.99
N SER A 103 -0.66 -5.91 -18.58
CA SER A 103 0.79 -5.83 -18.79
C SER A 103 1.13 -5.69 -20.28
N ARG A 104 0.47 -6.48 -21.15
CA ARG A 104 0.64 -6.38 -22.60
C ARG A 104 0.18 -5.01 -23.13
N ALA A 105 -0.97 -4.51 -22.68
CA ALA A 105 -1.48 -3.20 -23.07
C ALA A 105 -0.52 -2.06 -22.68
N VAL A 106 -0.04 -2.05 -21.43
CA VAL A 106 0.91 -1.04 -20.92
C VAL A 106 2.22 -1.07 -21.71
N ASN A 107 2.78 -2.25 -21.98
CA ASN A 107 4.01 -2.38 -22.77
C ASN A 107 3.84 -1.86 -24.21
N LYS A 108 2.67 -2.08 -24.82
CA LYS A 108 2.36 -1.57 -26.17
C LYS A 108 2.27 -0.04 -26.23
N LEU A 109 1.88 0.60 -25.12
CA LEU A 109 1.82 2.06 -25.01
C LEU A 109 3.18 2.72 -24.81
N GLY A 110 4.25 1.95 -24.58
CA GLY A 110 5.60 2.50 -24.48
C GLY A 110 5.87 3.33 -23.22
N LEU A 111 5.16 3.04 -22.11
CA LEU A 111 5.43 3.69 -20.81
C LEU A 111 6.88 3.46 -20.36
N ALA A 112 7.39 4.36 -19.50
CA ALA A 112 8.75 4.28 -19.00
C ALA A 112 9.01 2.95 -18.28
N ALA A 113 10.26 2.46 -18.36
CA ALA A 113 10.67 1.19 -17.78
C ALA A 113 10.29 1.11 -16.30
N PRO A 114 9.69 0.00 -15.84
CA PRO A 114 9.11 -0.04 -14.52
C PRO A 114 10.17 -0.17 -13.42
N THR A 115 9.88 0.46 -12.29
CA THR A 115 10.51 0.05 -11.03
C THR A 115 9.83 -1.22 -10.55
N VAL A 116 10.61 -2.24 -10.18
CA VAL A 116 10.07 -3.52 -9.72
C VAL A 116 10.25 -3.64 -8.20
N VAL A 117 9.14 -3.82 -7.49
CA VAL A 117 9.13 -4.11 -6.05
C VAL A 117 8.68 -5.55 -5.80
N LYS A 118 9.08 -6.13 -4.67
CA LYS A 118 8.67 -7.46 -4.23
C LYS A 118 7.41 -7.38 -3.39
N LYS A 119 6.47 -8.28 -3.63
CA LYS A 119 5.29 -8.43 -2.77
C LYS A 119 5.64 -9.33 -1.60
N ALA A 120 5.50 -8.83 -0.39
CA ALA A 120 5.69 -9.59 0.84
C ALA A 120 4.34 -10.02 1.40
N PHE A 121 4.28 -11.24 1.93
CA PHE A 121 3.09 -11.80 2.58
C PHE A 121 3.48 -12.58 3.83
N MET A 122 2.68 -12.43 4.88
CA MET A 122 2.80 -13.22 6.10
C MET A 122 1.41 -13.60 6.62
N LYS A 123 1.25 -14.86 7.04
CA LYS A 123 0.15 -15.24 7.93
C LYS A 123 0.55 -14.85 9.36
N ILE A 124 -0.19 -13.93 9.97
CA ILE A 124 0.12 -13.44 11.32
C ILE A 124 -0.10 -14.59 12.31
N PRO A 125 0.91 -14.97 13.12
CA PRO A 125 0.76 -16.00 14.12
C PRO A 125 -0.28 -15.62 15.19
N THR A 126 -1.20 -16.52 15.50
CA THR A 126 -2.28 -16.29 16.48
C THR A 126 -1.81 -16.27 17.93
N HIS A 127 -0.74 -17.02 18.25
CA HIS A 127 -0.27 -17.24 19.63
C HIS A 127 1.22 -16.93 19.85
N ALA A 128 1.90 -16.35 18.86
CA ALA A 128 3.31 -15.99 19.04
C ALA A 128 3.41 -14.66 19.78
N HIS A 129 4.12 -14.63 20.91
CA HIS A 129 4.62 -13.37 21.44
C HIS A 129 5.59 -12.79 20.42
N ILE A 130 5.25 -11.62 19.90
CA ILE A 130 6.15 -10.88 19.02
C ILE A 130 7.22 -10.29 19.95
N LYS A 131 8.38 -10.94 20.00
CA LYS A 131 9.48 -10.46 20.85
C LYS A 131 10.05 -9.18 20.24
N HIS A 132 9.91 -8.08 20.97
CA HIS A 132 10.68 -6.87 20.73
C HIS A 132 12.13 -7.13 21.11
N HIS A 133 13.00 -7.13 20.11
CA HIS A 133 14.45 -7.37 20.28
C HIS A 133 15.26 -6.06 20.18
N GLY A 134 14.60 -4.91 20.29
CA GLY A 134 15.15 -3.59 19.95
C GLY A 134 14.88 -2.49 20.98
N PRO A 135 15.48 -1.31 20.78
CA PRO A 135 15.56 -0.21 21.76
C PRO A 135 14.18 0.33 22.17
N ASN A 136 14.10 1.18 23.20
CA ASN A 136 12.88 1.87 23.69
C ASN A 136 12.22 2.75 22.60
N LEU A 137 11.72 2.13 21.54
CA LEU A 137 11.13 2.74 20.37
C LEU A 137 9.63 2.88 20.60
N VAL A 138 9.13 4.10 20.44
CA VAL A 138 7.71 4.41 20.56
C VAL A 138 7.18 4.79 19.18
N LEU A 139 6.08 4.16 18.78
CA LEU A 139 5.31 4.57 17.60
C LEU A 139 4.25 5.60 18.01
N GLU A 140 4.52 6.88 17.78
CA GLU A 140 3.57 7.95 18.06
C GLU A 140 2.63 8.15 16.87
N ALA A 141 1.33 8.01 17.12
CA ALA A 141 0.32 8.15 16.06
C ALA A 141 0.21 9.61 15.57
N VAL A 142 0.27 9.78 14.26
CA VAL A 142 0.06 11.06 13.59
C VAL A 142 -1.43 11.39 13.60
N SER A 143 -1.83 12.34 14.45
CA SER A 143 -3.23 12.70 14.68
C SER A 143 -3.51 14.21 14.69
N THR A 144 -2.49 15.02 14.40
CA THR A 144 -2.54 16.49 14.34
C THR A 144 -1.85 16.98 13.07
N ASP A 145 -2.18 18.19 12.62
CA ASP A 145 -1.55 18.78 11.43
C ASP A 145 -0.04 18.96 11.63
N SER A 146 0.39 19.37 12.84
CA SER A 146 1.83 19.49 13.17
C SER A 146 2.57 18.16 13.04
N ALA A 147 1.98 17.06 13.53
CA ALA A 147 2.59 15.73 13.41
C ALA A 147 2.60 15.26 11.94
N LEU A 148 1.61 15.64 11.15
CA LEU A 148 1.57 15.33 9.72
C LEU A 148 2.64 16.11 8.93
N THR A 149 2.88 17.38 9.26
CA THR A 149 3.98 18.16 8.71
C THR A 149 5.34 17.56 9.07
N GLU A 150 5.51 17.10 10.31
CA GLU A 150 6.74 16.40 10.73
C GLU A 150 6.93 15.09 9.95
N LEU A 151 5.87 14.30 9.80
CA LEU A 151 5.87 13.05 9.01
C LEU A 151 6.31 13.30 7.57
N ASP A 152 5.77 14.34 6.92
CA ASP A 152 6.10 14.71 5.55
C ASP A 152 7.56 15.18 5.41
N CYS A 153 8.04 16.02 6.35
CA CYS A 153 9.43 16.43 6.39
C CYS A 153 10.39 15.25 6.59
N MET A 154 10.01 14.27 7.41
CA MET A 154 10.77 13.03 7.58
C MET A 154 10.76 12.18 6.30
N ALA A 155 9.61 12.09 5.62
CA ALA A 155 9.47 11.34 4.38
C ALA A 155 10.36 11.92 3.26
N SER A 156 10.43 13.25 3.12
CA SER A 156 11.30 13.88 2.13
C SER A 156 12.78 13.60 2.39
N LYS A 157 13.21 13.53 3.66
CA LYS A 157 14.60 13.16 4.03
C LYS A 157 14.92 11.68 3.79
N ILE A 158 13.97 10.78 4.03
CA ILE A 158 14.21 9.32 3.96
C ILE A 158 14.01 8.76 2.55
N PHE A 159 12.98 9.25 1.85
CA PHE A 159 12.55 8.75 0.56
C PHE A 159 12.86 9.69 -0.60
N TYR A 160 13.34 10.91 -0.33
CA TYR A 160 13.63 11.92 -1.35
C TYR A 160 12.41 12.28 -2.20
N CYS A 161 11.20 12.21 -1.61
CA CYS A 161 9.97 12.70 -2.23
C CYS A 161 9.84 14.22 -2.06
N ASN A 162 8.94 14.85 -2.84
CA ASN A 162 8.67 16.26 -2.69
C ASN A 162 8.03 16.54 -1.34
N ILE A 163 8.38 17.69 -0.75
CA ILE A 163 7.66 18.22 0.41
C ILE A 163 6.19 18.43 0.01
N ASN A 164 5.31 18.14 0.97
CA ASN A 164 3.86 18.10 0.91
C ASN A 164 3.23 16.87 0.23
N ASP A 165 3.99 15.98 -0.41
CA ASP A 165 3.39 14.84 -1.10
C ASP A 165 2.63 13.92 -0.12
N LEU A 166 3.25 13.59 1.01
CA LEU A 166 2.64 12.70 2.01
C LEU A 166 1.58 13.45 2.83
N ALA A 167 1.82 14.73 3.13
CA ALA A 167 0.83 15.58 3.79
C ALA A 167 -0.46 15.71 2.97
N ILE A 168 -0.37 15.92 1.65
CA ILE A 168 -1.53 16.00 0.75
C ILE A 168 -2.27 14.66 0.72
N LEU A 169 -1.55 13.54 0.59
CA LEU A 169 -2.15 12.20 0.59
C LEU A 169 -2.92 11.92 1.88
N LEU A 170 -2.37 12.31 3.03
CA LEU A 170 -2.87 11.91 4.36
C LEU A 170 -3.63 13.00 5.12
N ARG A 171 -3.87 14.19 4.58
CA ARG A 171 -4.60 15.27 5.27
C ARG A 171 -5.99 14.84 5.77
N GLY A 172 -6.67 13.96 5.03
CA GLY A 172 -7.94 13.38 5.45
C GLY A 172 -7.82 12.51 6.71
N MET A 173 -6.68 11.86 6.93
CA MET A 173 -6.44 11.02 8.11
C MET A 173 -6.49 11.84 9.41
N VAL A 174 -5.88 13.02 9.44
CA VAL A 174 -5.90 13.91 10.62
C VAL A 174 -7.30 14.42 10.91
N ARG A 175 -8.05 14.78 9.86
CA ARG A 175 -9.41 15.33 9.96
C ARG A 175 -10.44 14.30 10.40
N HIS A 176 -10.40 13.12 9.79
CA HIS A 176 -11.43 12.09 9.98
C HIS A 176 -11.06 11.04 11.03
N LYS A 177 -9.78 10.97 11.41
CA LYS A 177 -9.23 10.01 12.40
C LYS A 177 -9.73 8.58 12.15
N PRO A 178 -9.56 8.06 10.92
CA PRO A 178 -10.08 6.75 10.57
C PRO A 178 -9.43 5.67 11.42
N SER A 179 -10.21 4.69 11.87
CA SER A 179 -9.67 3.63 12.72
C SER A 179 -8.74 2.69 11.94
N ASN A 180 -8.92 2.55 10.63
CA ASN A 180 -8.25 1.56 9.79
C ASN A 180 -7.06 2.09 8.98
N LEU A 181 -6.73 3.39 9.06
CA LEU A 181 -5.53 3.98 8.47
C LEU A 181 -4.75 4.72 9.55
N ARG A 182 -3.49 4.35 9.78
CA ARG A 182 -2.64 4.98 10.79
C ARG A 182 -1.24 5.18 10.25
N PHE A 183 -0.69 6.36 10.49
CA PHE A 183 0.73 6.65 10.30
C PHE A 183 1.36 7.01 11.64
N PHE A 184 2.65 6.72 11.76
CA PHE A 184 3.40 6.85 12.99
C PHE A 184 4.74 7.53 12.73
N LEU A 185 5.13 8.39 13.67
CA LEU A 185 6.50 8.81 13.85
C LEU A 185 7.17 7.81 14.80
N ALA A 186 8.30 7.25 14.39
CA ALA A 186 9.06 6.34 15.23
C ALA A 186 10.03 7.17 16.08
N LYS A 187 9.84 7.15 17.40
CA LYS A 187 10.62 7.92 18.37
C LYS A 187 11.56 7.00 19.14
N LEU A 188 12.85 7.34 19.17
CA LEU A 188 13.87 6.67 19.98
C LEU A 188 14.45 7.68 20.96
N HIS A 189 14.29 7.44 22.26
CA HIS A 189 14.70 8.38 23.32
C HIS A 189 14.16 9.81 23.11
N GLY A 190 12.91 9.93 22.62
CA GLY A 190 12.25 11.19 22.34
C GLY A 190 12.58 11.83 20.98
N ALA A 191 13.62 11.36 20.28
CA ALA A 191 13.97 11.85 18.95
C ALA A 191 13.24 11.07 17.85
N THR A 192 12.78 11.76 16.80
CA THR A 192 12.20 11.13 15.61
C THR A 192 13.29 10.51 14.75
N VAL A 193 13.26 9.19 14.61
CA VAL A 193 14.28 8.42 13.88
C VAL A 193 13.76 7.75 12.62
N GLY A 194 12.44 7.72 12.45
CA GLY A 194 11.80 7.07 11.32
C GLY A 194 10.32 7.35 11.25
N LEU A 195 9.69 6.72 10.28
CA LEU A 195 8.25 6.75 10.09
C LEU A 195 7.76 5.42 9.52
N CYS A 196 6.48 5.14 9.73
CA CYS A 196 5.82 4.01 9.12
C CYS A 196 4.29 4.20 9.12
N GLY A 197 3.58 3.43 8.31
CA GLY A 197 2.12 3.45 8.21
C GLY A 197 1.52 2.06 8.14
N MET A 198 0.22 1.97 8.40
CA MET A 198 -0.56 0.76 8.22
C MET A 198 -1.97 1.07 7.74
N TYR A 199 -2.49 0.22 6.86
CA TYR A 199 -3.89 0.24 6.44
C TYR A 199 -4.51 -1.14 6.61
N VAL A 200 -5.70 -1.20 7.19
CA VAL A 200 -6.39 -2.44 7.50
C VAL A 200 -7.67 -2.57 6.68
N ARG A 201 -7.81 -3.70 6.00
CA ARG A 201 -9.05 -4.07 5.29
C ARG A 201 -9.19 -5.58 5.25
N ASN A 202 -10.39 -6.10 5.49
CA ASN A 202 -10.72 -7.53 5.35
C ASN A 202 -9.74 -8.47 6.09
N GLN A 203 -9.36 -8.13 7.34
CA GLN A 203 -8.38 -8.88 8.14
C GLN A 203 -6.96 -8.95 7.54
N VAL A 204 -6.65 -8.06 6.60
CA VAL A 204 -5.32 -7.86 6.02
C VAL A 204 -4.79 -6.50 6.45
N VAL A 205 -3.59 -6.48 7.03
CA VAL A 205 -2.83 -5.24 7.24
C VAL A 205 -1.82 -5.05 6.12
N GLY A 206 -1.87 -3.92 5.44
CA GLY A 206 -0.76 -3.43 4.62
C GLY A 206 0.18 -2.61 5.47
N LEU A 207 1.48 -2.87 5.34
CA LEU A 207 2.56 -2.11 5.98
C LEU A 207 3.18 -1.17 4.95
N TYR A 208 3.18 0.12 5.26
CA TYR A 208 3.55 1.18 4.31
C TYR A 208 4.62 2.11 4.87
N SER A 209 5.36 2.73 3.95
CA SER A 209 6.31 3.82 4.23
C SER A 209 7.33 3.52 5.33
N ASP A 210 7.87 2.30 5.36
CA ASP A 210 8.90 1.92 6.34
C ASP A 210 10.21 2.65 6.06
N GLY A 211 10.48 3.68 6.85
CA GLY A 211 11.61 4.57 6.68
C GLY A 211 12.37 4.80 7.98
N VAL A 212 13.69 4.68 7.92
CA VAL A 212 14.59 5.07 9.02
C VAL A 212 15.65 6.02 8.47
N LEU A 213 15.90 7.09 9.22
CA LEU A 213 16.96 8.06 8.93
C LEU A 213 18.31 7.35 8.77
N PRO A 214 19.16 7.76 7.80
CA PRO A 214 20.43 7.10 7.51
C PRO A 214 21.31 6.78 8.73
N GLU A 215 21.43 7.74 9.65
CA GLU A 215 22.25 7.68 10.86
C GLU A 215 21.73 6.73 11.95
N TYR A 216 20.47 6.27 11.85
CA TYR A 216 19.85 5.30 12.77
C TYR A 216 19.68 3.90 12.15
N ARG A 217 20.25 3.65 10.97
CA ARG A 217 20.13 2.35 10.29
C ARG A 217 20.95 1.26 10.98
N ASN A 218 20.58 0.01 10.71
CA ASN A 218 21.23 -1.19 11.27
C ASN A 218 21.11 -1.35 12.80
N MET A 219 20.24 -0.59 13.46
CA MET A 219 19.97 -0.67 14.90
C MET A 219 18.71 -1.49 15.25
N GLY A 220 18.14 -2.23 14.30
CA GLY A 220 16.92 -3.01 14.52
C GLY A 220 15.60 -2.21 14.53
N ILE A 221 15.65 -0.87 14.39
CA ILE A 221 14.47 0.02 14.43
C ILE A 221 13.40 -0.39 13.40
N ALA A 222 13.78 -0.63 12.15
CA ALA A 222 12.83 -1.02 11.10
C ALA A 222 12.13 -2.36 11.41
N SER A 223 12.85 -3.31 12.00
CA SER A 223 12.26 -4.56 12.48
C SER A 223 11.20 -4.29 13.54
N ASP A 224 11.54 -3.45 14.52
CA ASP A 224 10.64 -3.16 15.63
C ASP A 224 9.39 -2.39 15.18
N MET A 225 9.52 -1.44 14.25
CA MET A 225 8.37 -0.76 13.62
C MET A 225 7.40 -1.76 12.97
N VAL A 226 7.92 -2.78 12.26
CA VAL A 226 7.08 -3.83 11.66
C VAL A 226 6.43 -4.67 12.74
N LEU A 227 7.19 -5.14 13.73
CA LEU A 227 6.71 -6.00 14.80
C LEU A 227 5.61 -5.35 15.64
N GLN A 228 5.78 -4.08 16.05
CA GLN A 228 4.76 -3.32 16.78
C GLN A 228 3.45 -3.18 15.97
N ARG A 229 3.53 -2.89 14.66
CA ARG A 229 2.33 -2.81 13.80
C ARG A 229 1.67 -4.16 13.57
N LEU A 230 2.42 -5.26 13.53
CA LEU A 230 1.87 -6.61 13.46
C LEU A 230 1.10 -6.98 14.73
N GLU A 231 1.62 -6.59 15.88
CA GLU A 231 0.92 -6.74 17.16
C GLU A 231 -0.37 -5.92 17.20
N MET A 232 -0.30 -4.63 16.83
CA MET A 232 -1.50 -3.77 16.71
C MET A 232 -2.54 -4.36 15.75
N ALA A 233 -2.10 -4.85 14.57
CA ALA A 233 -2.96 -5.47 13.58
C ALA A 233 -3.69 -6.70 14.14
N ARG A 234 -2.98 -7.54 14.90
CA ARG A 234 -3.54 -8.73 15.55
C ARG A 234 -4.52 -8.37 16.65
N GLU A 235 -4.15 -7.46 17.54
CA GLU A 235 -4.88 -7.21 18.78
C GLU A 235 -6.10 -6.32 18.57
N LEU A 236 -5.94 -5.25 17.80
CA LEU A 236 -6.98 -4.25 17.59
C LEU A 236 -7.92 -4.63 16.44
N TYR A 237 -7.43 -5.34 15.42
CA TYR A 237 -8.20 -5.59 14.19
C TYR A 237 -8.41 -7.06 13.86
N ARG A 238 -7.85 -7.97 14.67
CA ARG A 238 -7.91 -9.42 14.42
C ARG A 238 -7.43 -9.79 13.02
N CYS A 239 -6.43 -9.07 12.51
CA CYS A 239 -5.84 -9.37 11.21
C CYS A 239 -5.23 -10.76 11.22
N ARG A 240 -5.44 -11.50 10.11
CA ARG A 240 -4.87 -12.82 9.86
C ARG A 240 -3.67 -12.76 8.94
N TYR A 241 -3.57 -11.71 8.14
CA TYR A 241 -2.56 -11.57 7.11
C TYR A 241 -1.91 -10.19 7.17
N ALA A 242 -0.62 -10.15 6.85
CA ALA A 242 0.14 -8.93 6.64
C ALA A 242 0.76 -8.93 5.24
N VAL A 243 0.76 -7.78 4.60
CA VAL A 243 1.33 -7.58 3.26
C VAL A 243 2.16 -6.31 3.23
N ALA A 244 3.16 -6.27 2.34
CA ALA A 244 3.93 -5.07 2.06
C ALA A 244 4.44 -5.09 0.61
N GLN A 245 4.78 -3.91 0.09
CA GLN A 245 5.58 -3.78 -1.13
C GLN A 245 7.01 -3.39 -0.75
N CYS A 246 7.95 -4.29 -1.04
CA CYS A 246 9.32 -4.18 -0.60
C CYS A 246 10.22 -3.77 -1.78
N VAL A 247 10.87 -2.62 -1.66
CA VAL A 247 12.04 -2.29 -2.50
C VAL A 247 13.18 -3.27 -2.20
N LYS A 248 14.11 -3.46 -3.16
CA LYS A 248 15.22 -4.43 -3.05
C LYS A 248 15.93 -4.42 -1.69
N ARG A 249 16.25 -3.22 -1.17
CA ARG A 249 16.94 -3.02 0.12
C ARG A 249 16.14 -3.49 1.36
N SER A 250 14.82 -3.65 1.25
CA SER A 250 13.94 -4.03 2.36
C SER A 250 13.55 -5.51 2.35
N VAL A 251 13.87 -6.26 1.30
CA VAL A 251 13.47 -7.68 1.17
C VAL A 251 14.00 -8.51 2.34
N ASP A 252 15.30 -8.38 2.65
CA ASP A 252 15.93 -9.20 3.69
C ASP A 252 15.37 -8.90 5.09
N LEU A 253 14.98 -7.65 5.35
CA LEU A 253 14.28 -7.27 6.58
C LEU A 253 13.00 -8.08 6.73
N TYR A 254 12.13 -8.03 5.73
CA TYR A 254 10.84 -8.71 5.76
C TYR A 254 10.99 -10.23 5.82
N CYS A 255 11.94 -10.81 5.08
CA CYS A 255 12.25 -12.24 5.15
C CYS A 255 12.65 -12.69 6.55
N ARG A 256 13.52 -11.94 7.25
CA ARG A 256 13.93 -12.25 8.63
C ARG A 256 12.78 -12.19 9.63
N LEU A 257 11.76 -11.37 9.35
CA LEU A 257 10.55 -11.26 10.16
C LEU A 257 9.49 -12.33 9.82
N GLY A 258 9.78 -13.25 8.91
CA GLY A 258 8.91 -14.37 8.55
C GLY A 258 7.97 -14.10 7.38
N PHE A 259 8.12 -12.98 6.66
CA PHE A 259 7.40 -12.76 5.40
C PHE A 259 7.98 -13.62 4.29
N ARG A 260 7.11 -14.07 3.39
CA ARG A 260 7.47 -14.73 2.14
C ARG A 260 7.28 -13.76 0.99
N MET A 261 8.20 -13.78 0.03
CA MET A 261 8.04 -13.00 -1.20
C MET A 261 7.14 -13.78 -2.17
N THR A 262 6.01 -13.20 -2.57
CA THR A 262 4.98 -13.88 -3.38
C THR A 262 5.00 -13.49 -4.85
N GLY A 263 5.86 -12.54 -5.23
CA GLY A 263 6.04 -12.15 -6.62
C GLY A 263 6.58 -10.73 -6.76
N ASN A 264 6.53 -10.24 -7.99
CA ASN A 264 6.88 -8.87 -8.34
C ASN A 264 5.61 -8.03 -8.51
N LEU A 265 5.74 -6.73 -8.26
CA LEU A 265 4.81 -5.70 -8.67
C LEU A 265 5.62 -4.67 -9.49
N SER A 266 5.23 -4.49 -10.74
CA SER A 266 5.89 -3.55 -11.64
C SER A 266 5.16 -2.20 -11.59
N LEU A 267 5.92 -1.14 -11.37
CA LEU A 267 5.44 0.23 -11.25
C LEU A 267 5.96 1.01 -12.45
N TYR A 268 5.14 1.11 -13.50
CA TYR A 268 5.45 1.91 -14.70
C TYR A 268 5.12 3.37 -14.44
N ALA A 269 5.86 4.29 -15.06
CA ALA A 269 5.57 5.72 -14.96
C ALA A 269 5.08 6.28 -16.30
N SER A 270 4.06 7.13 -16.24
CA SER A 270 3.70 8.05 -17.32
C SER A 270 3.99 9.47 -16.83
N LEU A 271 5.04 10.10 -17.35
CA LEU A 271 5.48 11.43 -16.96
C LEU A 271 5.02 12.44 -18.02
N MET A 272 4.28 13.45 -17.59
CA MET A 272 3.71 14.50 -18.42
C MET A 272 4.57 15.76 -18.26
N ALA A 273 5.39 16.03 -19.28
CA ALA A 273 6.25 17.21 -19.33
C ALA A 273 5.47 18.52 -19.57
#